data_AF-A0A6J4VNF1-F1
#
_entry.id   AF-A0A6J4VNF1-F1
#
_cell.length_a   1.000
_cell.length_b   1.000
_cell.length_c   1.000
_cell.angle_alpha   90.00
_cell.angle_beta   90.00
_cell.angle_gamma   90.00
#
_symmetry.space_group_name_H-M   'P 1'
#
loop_
_entity.id
_entity.type
_entity.pdbx_description
1 polymer ?
#
loop_
_entity_poly.entity_id
_entity_poly.type
_entity_poly.pdbx_seq_one_letter_code
_entity_poly.pdbx_strand_id
1 'polypeptide(L)'
;MATGLFGAVDGAELDRHLRAISRTVRLSGTPEEAAAFDYAEAQLRGFGYRVSRYESDALIGYPRRASLELLGPEPASVAANGYSLSP
;
A
#
# COMPACT_ATOMS: atom_id res chain seq x y z
N MET A 1 36.96 5.67 10.97
CA MET A 1 35.82 6.41 11.54
C MET A 1 34.57 5.71 11.08
N ALA A 2 33.80 5.10 11.99
CA ALA A 2 32.56 4.43 11.62
C ALA A 2 31.57 5.52 11.19
N THR A 3 31.30 5.60 9.89
CA THR A 3 30.19 6.37 9.36
C THR A 3 28.94 5.81 10.02
N GLY A 4 28.38 6.55 10.99
CA GLY A 4 27.24 6.08 11.76
C GLY A 4 26.07 5.77 10.84
N LEU A 5 25.24 4.80 11.22
CA LEU A 5 24.07 4.35 10.45
C LEU A 5 23.21 5.51 9.90
N PHE A 6 23.09 6.60 10.67
CA PHE A 6 22.38 7.82 10.25
C PHE A 6 22.96 8.50 9.00
N GLY A 7 24.29 8.49 8.83
CA GLY A 7 24.95 9.07 7.66
C GLY A 7 24.88 8.20 6.40
N ALA A 8 24.43 6.95 6.54
CA ALA A 8 24.20 6.04 5.41
C ALA A 8 22.78 6.14 4.84
N VAL A 9 21.89 6.94 5.46
CA VAL A 9 20.53 7.16 4.95
C VAL A 9 20.57 8.18 3.82
N ASP A 10 20.06 7.79 2.66
CA ASP A 10 19.97 8.64 1.47
C ASP A 10 18.50 8.94 1.14
N GLY A 11 18.16 10.23 1.09
CA GLY A 11 16.81 10.71 0.76
C GLY A 11 16.41 10.46 -0.69
N ALA A 12 17.36 10.46 -1.63
CA ALA A 12 17.10 10.15 -3.03
C ALA A 12 16.76 8.67 -3.21
N GLU A 13 17.46 7.78 -2.50
CA GLU A 13 17.13 6.35 -2.49
C GLU A 13 15.76 6.11 -1.86
N LEU A 14 15.42 6.81 -0.77
CA LEU A 14 14.08 6.74 -0.18
C LEU A 14 12.99 7.15 -1.18
N ASP A 15 13.15 8.28 -1.87
CA ASP A 15 12.19 8.74 -2.88
C ASP A 15 12.08 7.77 -4.06
N ARG A 16 13.20 7.18 -4.51
CA ARG A 16 13.22 6.15 -5.56
C ARG A 16 12.37 4.94 -5.16
N HIS A 17 12.55 4.41 -3.95
CA HIS A 17 11.75 3.29 -3.45
C HIS A 17 10.28 3.66 -3.25
N LEU A 18 10.01 4.85 -2.69
CA LEU A 18 8.65 5.35 -2.49
C LEU A 18 7.90 5.38 -3.82
N ARG A 19 8.48 6.00 -4.85
CA ARG A 19 7.88 6.08 -6.19
C ARG A 19 7.66 4.72 -6.82
N ALA A 20 8.56 3.76 -6.61
CA ALA A 20 8.36 2.42 -7.16
C ALA A 20 7.17 1.72 -6.51
N ILE A 21 7.03 1.82 -5.19
CA ILE A 21 6.01 1.14 -4.40
C ILE A 21 4.64 1.84 -4.48
N SER A 22 4.61 3.18 -4.64
CA SER A 22 3.37 3.96 -4.65
C SER A 22 2.78 4.21 -6.05
N ARG A 23 3.36 3.62 -7.10
CA ARG A 23 2.92 3.77 -8.50
C ARG A 23 1.46 3.36 -8.74
N THR A 24 0.97 2.39 -7.98
CA THR A 24 -0.38 1.85 -8.09
C THR A 24 -1.05 1.82 -6.74
N VAL A 25 -2.39 1.79 -6.75
CA VAL A 25 -3.16 1.49 -5.54
C VAL A 25 -2.93 0.02 -5.23
N ARG A 26 -2.43 -0.28 -4.02
CA ARG A 26 -2.08 -1.64 -3.57
C ARG A 26 -3.11 -2.13 -2.57
N LEU A 27 -4.31 -2.43 -3.06
CA LEU A 27 -5.32 -3.03 -2.20
C LEU A 27 -4.89 -4.45 -1.86
N SER A 28 -5.09 -4.86 -0.62
CA SER A 28 -4.65 -6.19 -0.18
C SER A 28 -5.32 -7.29 -0.99
N GLY A 29 -4.55 -8.27 -1.42
CA GLY A 29 -5.01 -9.39 -2.25
C GLY A 29 -5.12 -9.09 -3.75
N THR A 30 -4.69 -7.92 -4.23
CA THR A 30 -4.70 -7.61 -5.68
C THR A 30 -3.34 -7.85 -6.35
N PRO A 31 -3.31 -8.05 -7.68
CA PRO A 31 -2.05 -8.16 -8.43
C PRO A 31 -1.11 -6.95 -8.26
N GLU A 32 -1.68 -5.75 -8.05
CA GLU A 32 -0.91 -4.53 -7.82
C GLU A 32 -0.17 -4.55 -6.48
N GLU A 33 -0.75 -5.14 -5.44
CA GLU A 33 -0.04 -5.38 -4.18
C GLU A 33 1.12 -6.34 -4.41
N ALA A 34 0.89 -7.43 -5.15
CA ALA A 34 1.93 -8.42 -5.45
C ALA A 34 3.13 -7.80 -6.19
N ALA A 35 2.89 -6.89 -7.14
CA ALA A 35 3.96 -6.20 -7.87
C ALA A 35 4.86 -5.33 -6.97
N ALA A 36 4.32 -4.76 -5.89
CA ALA A 36 5.12 -4.02 -4.93
C ALA A 36 6.00 -4.93 -4.07
N PHE A 37 5.51 -6.12 -3.73
CA PHE A 37 6.32 -7.16 -3.10
C PHE A 37 7.43 -7.66 -4.03
N ASP A 38 7.15 -7.81 -5.33
CA ASP A 38 8.16 -8.20 -6.32
C ASP A 38 9.31 -7.18 -6.37
N TYR A 39 8.98 -5.88 -6.35
CA TYR A 39 9.97 -4.82 -6.25
C TYR A 39 10.79 -4.93 -4.96
N ALA A 40 10.14 -5.05 -3.81
CA ALA A 40 10.82 -5.14 -2.52
C ALA A 40 11.75 -6.37 -2.44
N GLU A 41 11.27 -7.52 -2.89
CA GLU A 41 12.05 -8.76 -2.97
C GLU A 41 13.29 -8.60 -3.86
N ALA A 42 13.15 -7.97 -5.03
CA ALA A 42 14.27 -7.69 -5.91
C ALA A 42 15.32 -6.76 -5.27
N GLN A 43 14.89 -5.69 -4.57
CA GLN A 43 15.82 -4.79 -3.89
C GLN A 43 16.56 -5.48 -2.74
N LEU A 44 15.84 -6.21 -1.89
CA LEU A 44 16.43 -6.93 -0.76
C LEU A 44 17.42 -8.01 -1.21
N ARG A 45 17.10 -8.76 -2.27
CA ARG A 45 18.04 -9.70 -2.89
C ARG A 45 19.25 -8.98 -3.48
N GLY A 46 19.06 -7.83 -4.12
CA GLY A 46 20.14 -6.99 -4.65
C GLY A 46 21.10 -6.50 -3.57
N PHE A 47 20.62 -6.32 -2.34
CA PHE A 47 21.45 -5.99 -1.17
C PHE A 47 22.13 -7.22 -0.53
N GLY A 48 21.91 -8.42 -1.06
CA GLY A 48 22.52 -9.66 -0.58
C GLY A 48 21.74 -10.38 0.52
N TYR A 49 20.48 -9.98 0.80
CA TYR A 49 19.66 -10.67 1.77
C TYR A 49 19.03 -11.94 1.19
N ARG A 50 18.90 -12.97 2.04
CA ARG A 50 18.00 -14.10 1.77
C ARG A 50 16.57 -13.63 2.01
N VAL A 51 15.74 -13.69 0.97
CA VAL A 51 14.34 -13.27 1.03
C VAL A 51 13.42 -14.49 0.94
N SER A 52 12.42 -14.55 1.81
CA SER A 52 11.33 -15.52 1.76
C SER A 52 10.01 -14.77 1.72
N ARG A 53 9.13 -15.14 0.80
CA ARG A 53 7.78 -14.58 0.66
C ARG A 53 6.78 -15.48 1.36
N TYR A 54 5.86 -14.86 2.10
CA TYR A 54 4.79 -15.55 2.80
C TYR A 54 3.46 -15.00 2.30
N GLU A 55 2.54 -15.91 2.02
CA GLU A 55 1.18 -15.61 1.62
C GLU A 55 0.24 -16.30 2.59
N SER A 56 -0.90 -15.68 2.85
CA SER A 56 -1.92 -16.21 3.74
C SER A 56 -3.30 -15.99 3.15
N ASP A 57 -4.14 -17.00 3.27
CA ASP A 57 -5.57 -16.84 3.00
C ASP A 57 -6.21 -15.95 4.07
N ALA A 58 -6.86 -14.88 3.64
CA ALA A 58 -7.55 -13.93 4.52
C ALA A 58 -8.87 -13.49 3.91
N LEU A 59 -9.88 -13.30 4.76
CA LEU A 59 -11.10 -12.61 4.36
C LEU A 59 -10.79 -11.11 4.21
N ILE A 60 -10.97 -10.58 3.01
CA ILE A 60 -10.71 -9.19 2.66
C ILE A 60 -11.98 -8.54 2.10
N GLY A 61 -12.24 -7.30 2.52
CA GLY A 61 -13.37 -6.51 2.03
C GLY A 61 -12.89 -5.36 1.16
N TYR A 62 -13.42 -5.27 -0.06
CA TYR A 62 -13.14 -4.13 -0.94
C TYR A 62 -14.30 -3.14 -0.89
N PRO A 63 -14.06 -1.85 -0.59
CA PRO A 63 -15.10 -0.85 -0.70
C PRO A 63 -15.50 -0.72 -2.17
N ARG A 64 -16.77 -1.00 -2.49
CA ARG A 64 -17.28 -0.86 -3.87
C ARG A 64 -17.85 0.53 -4.12
N ARG A 65 -18.68 1.02 -3.19
CA ARG A 65 -19.31 2.34 -3.23
C ARG A 65 -19.73 2.71 -1.81
N ALA A 66 -19.57 3.97 -1.44
CA ALA A 66 -20.14 4.52 -0.22
C ALA A 66 -20.67 5.93 -0.48
N SER A 67 -21.83 6.23 0.09
CA SER A 67 -22.41 7.58 0.11
C SER A 67 -23.07 7.83 1.46
N LEU A 68 -23.13 9.10 1.84
CA LEU A 68 -23.94 9.60 2.94
C LEU A 68 -25.18 10.26 2.37
N GLU A 69 -26.36 9.75 2.73
CA GLU A 69 -27.64 10.32 2.32
C GLU A 69 -28.18 11.23 3.43
N LEU A 70 -28.47 12.49 3.09
CA LEU A 70 -29.15 13.46 3.94
C LEU A 70 -30.65 13.42 3.61
N LEU A 71 -31.49 13.03 4.56
CA LEU A 71 -32.93 12.80 4.37
C LEU A 71 -33.81 13.99 4.78
N GLY A 72 -33.21 15.15 5.05
CA GLY A 72 -33.92 16.33 5.54
C GLY A 72 -34.83 16.99 4.49
N PRO A 73 -35.43 18.15 4.82
CA PRO A 73 -36.29 18.91 3.90
C PRO A 73 -35.64 19.25 2.56
N GLU A 74 -34.31 19.35 2.55
CA GLU A 74 -33.47 19.45 1.36
C GLU A 74 -32.59 18.20 1.26
N PRO A 75 -33.02 17.17 0.51
CA PRO A 75 -32.25 15.95 0.37
C PRO A 75 -30.95 16.18 -0.40
N ALA A 76 -29.87 15.51 0.02
CA ALA A 76 -28.59 15.54 -0.67
C ALA A 76 -27.80 14.24 -0.46
N SER A 77 -26.93 13.92 -1.42
CA SER A 77 -26.01 12.77 -1.35
C SER A 77 -24.57 13.26 -1.40
N VAL A 78 -23.73 12.75 -0.51
CA VAL A 78 -22.31 13.07 -0.43
C VAL A 78 -21.50 11.80 -0.67
N ALA A 79 -20.55 11.85 -1.61
CA ALA A 79 -19.63 10.75 -1.84
C ALA A 79 -18.79 10.49 -0.57
N ALA A 80 -18.71 9.23 -0.15
CA ALA A 80 -17.98 8.83 1.04
C ALA A 80 -16.89 7.81 0.71
N ASN A 81 -15.87 7.75 1.55
CA ASN A 81 -14.92 6.65 1.52
C ASN A 81 -15.59 5.42 2.13
N GLY A 82 -15.63 4.31 1.40
CA GLY A 82 -16.11 3.05 1.97
C GLY A 82 -15.11 2.49 2.97
N TYR A 83 -15.60 1.79 3.99
CA TYR A 83 -14.74 1.02 4.89
C TYR A 83 -14.57 -0.41 4.36
N SER A 84 -13.39 -0.99 4.57
CA SER A 84 -13.19 -2.41 4.30
C SER A 84 -14.08 -3.23 5.24
N LEU A 85 -14.75 -4.27 4.71
CA LEU A 85 -15.68 -5.15 5.45
C LEU A 85 -17.03 -4.52 5.85
N SER A 86 -17.56 -3.58 5.05
CA SER A 86 -18.99 -3.25 5.13
C SER A 86 -19.86 -4.47 4.81
N PRO A 87 -20.93 -4.76 5.59
CA PRO A 87 -21.84 -5.87 5.32
C PRO A 87 -22.45 -5.85 3.92
#